data_AF-A0A0Q8VD51-F1
#
_entry.id   AF-A0A0Q8VD51-F1
#
_cell.length_a   1.000
_cell.length_b   1.000
_cell.length_c   1.000
_cell.angle_alpha   90.00
_cell.angle_beta   90.00
_cell.angle_gamma   90.00
#
_symmetry.space_group_name_H-M   'P 1'
#
loop_
_entity.id
_entity.type
_entity.pdbx_description
1 polymer ?
#
loop_
_entity_poly.entity_id
_entity_poly.type
_entity_poly.pdbx_seq_one_letter_code
_entity_poly.pdbx_strand_id
1 'polypeptide(L)'
;MADLQINLDHLDQLFKDLLHTSIAFGEIEQVSKRTAAAVGHPALQHKVEDFSGKWDDRRKTIIESLDALWGAASHIGKTFTKVDGLIAAELPGDK
;
A
#
# COMPACT_ATOMS: atom_id res chain seq x y z
N MET A 1 -29.13 -13.52 -2.91
CA MET A 1 -27.67 -13.51 -2.72
C MET A 1 -27.14 -12.38 -3.58
N ALA A 2 -26.40 -11.44 -3.00
CA ALA A 2 -25.77 -10.40 -3.82
C ALA A 2 -24.79 -11.11 -4.77
N ASP A 3 -25.05 -11.01 -6.07
CA ASP A 3 -24.16 -11.52 -7.12
C ASP A 3 -22.90 -10.65 -7.11
N LEU A 4 -21.97 -11.03 -6.22
CA LEU A 4 -20.73 -10.31 -6.00
C LEU A 4 -19.76 -10.72 -7.11
N GLN A 5 -19.78 -9.96 -8.21
CA GLN A 5 -18.82 -10.12 -9.30
C GLN A 5 -17.48 -9.51 -8.89
N ILE A 6 -16.66 -10.27 -8.14
CA ILE A 6 -15.27 -9.88 -7.86
C ILE A 6 -14.39 -10.36 -9.02
N ASN A 7 -13.81 -9.40 -9.73
CA ASN A 7 -12.75 -9.68 -10.70
C ASN A 7 -11.42 -9.84 -9.93
N LEU A 8 -10.95 -11.08 -9.81
CA LEU A 8 -9.71 -11.40 -9.09
C LEU A 8 -8.46 -10.83 -9.75
N ASP A 9 -8.45 -10.68 -11.07
CA ASP A 9 -7.33 -10.06 -11.80
C ASP A 9 -7.22 -8.57 -11.47
N HIS A 10 -8.35 -7.86 -11.39
CA HIS A 10 -8.38 -6.46 -10.97
C HIS A 10 -7.94 -6.28 -9.51
N LEU A 11 -8.29 -7.24 -8.64
CA LEU A 11 -7.90 -7.22 -7.23
C LEU A 11 -6.39 -7.47 -7.05
N ASP A 12 -5.81 -8.38 -7.84
CA ASP A 12 -4.37 -8.63 -7.86
C ASP A 12 -3.59 -7.43 -8.42
N GLN A 13 -4.11 -6.78 -9.47
CA GLN A 13 -3.52 -5.55 -10.00
C GLN A 13 -3.53 -4.42 -8.96
N LEU A 14 -4.66 -4.22 -8.28
CA LEU A 14 -4.76 -3.24 -7.19
C LEU A 14 -3.75 -3.52 -6.08
N PHE A 15 -3.58 -4.79 -5.69
CA PHE A 15 -2.57 -5.19 -4.72
C PHE A 15 -1.15 -4.79 -5.18
N LYS A 16 -0.78 -5.09 -6.43
CA LYS A 16 0.53 -4.76 -7.00
C LYS A 16 0.77 -3.26 -7.04
N ASP A 17 -0.22 -2.48 -7.45
CA ASP A 17 -0.10 -1.01 -7.57
C ASP A 17 0.09 -0.37 -6.18
N LEU A 18 -0.66 -0.83 -5.18
CA LEU A 18 -0.53 -0.36 -3.80
C LEU A 18 0.82 -0.74 -3.19
N LEU A 19 1.30 -1.96 -3.43
CA LEU A 19 2.60 -2.41 -2.98
C LEU A 19 3.73 -1.59 -3.61
N HIS A 20 3.70 -1.38 -4.92
CA HIS A 20 4.70 -0.55 -5.62
C HIS A 20 4.72 0.88 -5.08
N THR A 21 3.54 1.45 -4.85
CA THR A 21 3.42 2.80 -4.28
C THR A 21 4.02 2.82 -2.88
N SER A 22 3.70 1.85 -2.02
CA SER A 22 4.26 1.75 -0.66
C SER A 22 5.79 1.70 -0.67
N ILE A 23 6.38 0.86 -1.53
CA ILE A 23 7.83 0.75 -1.72
C ILE A 23 8.42 2.09 -2.19
N ALA A 24 7.83 2.72 -3.21
CA ALA A 24 8.33 3.99 -3.73
C ALA A 24 8.34 5.09 -2.66
N PHE A 25 7.34 5.13 -1.77
CA PHE A 25 7.35 6.06 -0.63
C PHE A 25 8.36 5.67 0.46
N GLY A 26 8.64 4.37 0.64
CA GLY A 26 9.65 3.86 1.58
C GLY A 26 11.10 4.12 1.15
N GLU A 27 11.39 4.06 -0.14
CA GLU A 27 12.74 4.23 -0.70
C GLU A 27 13.23 5.68 -0.74
N ILE A 28 12.34 6.66 -0.55
CA ILE A 28 12.75 8.07 -0.49
C ILE A 28 13.62 8.28 0.74
N GLU A 29 14.93 8.36 0.53
CA GLU A 29 15.93 8.60 1.57
C GLU A 29 15.61 9.90 2.33
N GLN A 30 16.11 10.04 3.57
CA GLN A 30 15.97 11.25 4.38
C GLN A 30 16.77 12.41 3.75
N VAL A 31 16.24 12.99 2.65
CA VAL A 31 16.78 14.16 1.94
C VAL A 31 16.82 15.39 2.85
N SER A 32 16.06 15.35 3.95
CA SER A 32 15.88 16.39 4.95
C SER A 32 17.17 16.95 5.54
N LYS A 33 18.04 16.10 6.09
CA LYS A 33 19.24 16.54 6.80
C LYS A 33 20.27 17.20 5.88
N ARG A 34 20.40 16.68 4.65
CA ARG A 34 21.31 17.23 3.63
C ARG A 34 20.80 18.57 3.10
N THR A 35 19.50 18.68 2.84
CA THR A 35 18.90 19.91 2.33
C THR A 35 18.88 21.01 3.39
N ALA A 36 18.60 20.68 4.66
CA ALA A 36 18.64 21.63 5.77
C ALA A 36 20.03 22.26 5.96
N ALA A 37 21.09 21.45 5.91
CA ALA A 37 22.47 21.92 6.02
C ALA A 37 22.91 22.82 4.84
N ALA A 38 22.28 22.68 3.67
CA ALA A 38 22.64 23.44 2.47
C ALA A 38 22.09 24.88 2.44
N VAL A 39 21.12 25.22 3.29
CA VAL A 39 20.41 26.52 3.21
C VAL A 39 21.21 27.68 3.81
N GLY A 40 22.18 27.40 4.69
CA GLY A 40 23.13 28.38 5.23
C GLY A 40 22.56 29.45 6.18
N HIS A 41 21.23 29.60 6.27
CA HIS A 41 20.54 30.56 7.14
C HIS A 41 19.75 29.84 8.24
N PRO A 42 20.00 30.12 9.54
CA PRO A 42 19.43 29.36 10.66
C PRO A 42 17.90 29.25 10.67
N ALA A 43 17.19 30.34 10.41
CA ALA A 43 15.72 30.32 10.41
C ALA A 43 15.13 29.51 9.24
N LEU A 44 15.83 29.48 8.10
CA LEU A 44 15.41 28.70 6.93
C LEU A 44 15.73 27.22 7.14
N GLN A 45 16.89 26.92 7.73
CA GLN A 45 17.26 25.58 8.15
C GLN A 45 16.18 24.99 9.06
N HIS A 46 15.76 25.70 10.12
CA HIS A 46 14.71 25.24 11.02
C HIS A 46 13.39 24.96 10.27
N LYS A 47 13.02 25.79 9.29
CA LYS A 47 11.80 25.57 8.50
C LYS A 47 11.90 24.34 7.60
N VAL A 48 13.08 24.08 7.03
CA VAL A 48 13.34 22.89 6.22
C VAL A 48 13.34 21.63 7.09
N GLU A 49 13.91 21.69 8.29
CA GLU A 49 13.87 20.60 9.28
C GLU A 49 12.42 20.30 9.72
N ASP A 50 11.65 21.34 10.08
CA ASP A 50 10.23 21.20 10.45
C ASP A 50 9.39 20.56 9.33
N PHE A 51 9.54 21.07 8.11
CA PHE A 51 8.82 20.55 6.95
C PHE A 51 9.18 19.09 6.70
N SER A 52 10.47 18.78 6.75
CA SER A 52 10.98 17.45 6.50
C SER A 52 10.50 16.43 7.54
N GLY A 53 10.54 16.78 8.83
CA GLY A 53 10.06 15.90 9.90
C GLY A 53 8.57 15.60 9.73
N LYS A 54 7.76 16.64 9.46
CA LYS A 54 6.32 16.47 9.19
C LYS A 54 6.06 15.64 7.93
N TRP A 55 6.87 15.81 6.89
CA TRP A 55 6.77 15.00 5.67
C TRP A 55 7.10 13.54 5.95
N ASP A 56 8.15 13.26 6.72
CA ASP A 56 8.53 11.90 7.12
C ASP A 56 7.41 11.22 7.92
N ASP A 57 6.80 11.93 8.87
CA ASP A 57 5.66 11.40 9.62
C ASP A 57 4.44 11.15 8.72
N ARG A 58 4.10 12.11 7.86
CA ARG A 58 2.98 11.96 6.91
C ARG A 58 3.20 10.77 5.97
N ARG A 59 4.44 10.59 5.50
CA ARG A 59 4.84 9.50 4.62
C ARG A 59 4.71 8.14 5.30
N LYS A 60 5.10 8.02 6.56
CA LYS A 60 4.86 6.79 7.34
C LYS A 60 3.38 6.45 7.42
N THR A 61 2.52 7.43 7.73
CA THR A 61 1.07 7.21 7.77
C THR A 61 0.49 6.76 6.41
N ILE A 62 1.01 7.29 5.30
CA ILE A 62 0.62 6.86 3.96
C ILE A 62 1.02 5.40 3.74
N ILE A 63 2.26 5.03 4.06
CA ILE A 63 2.77 3.64 3.95
C ILE A 63 1.91 2.69 4.78
N GLU A 64 1.64 3.01 6.05
CA GLU A 64 0.79 2.20 6.94
C GLU A 64 -0.62 2.00 6.36
N SER A 65 -1.19 3.04 5.76
CA SER A 65 -2.52 2.99 5.14
C SER A 65 -2.53 2.13 3.86
N LEU A 66 -1.49 2.25 3.05
CA LEU A 66 -1.29 1.39 1.87
C LEU A 66 -1.11 -0.07 2.29
N ASP A 67 -0.38 -0.31 3.37
CA ASP A 67 -0.15 -1.65 3.93
C ASP A 67 -1.43 -2.32 4.40
N ALA A 68 -2.28 -1.57 5.11
CA ALA A 68 -3.59 -2.05 5.49
C ALA A 68 -4.47 -2.37 4.26
N LEU A 69 -4.45 -1.51 3.24
CA LEU A 69 -5.31 -1.66 2.07
C LEU A 69 -4.92 -2.85 1.20
N TRP A 70 -3.62 -3.03 0.91
CA TRP A 70 -3.18 -4.19 0.13
C TRP A 70 -3.39 -5.48 0.91
N GLY A 71 -3.21 -5.46 2.23
CA GLY A 71 -3.47 -6.60 3.11
C GLY A 71 -4.93 -7.06 3.03
N ALA A 72 -5.86 -6.10 3.04
CA ALA A 72 -7.29 -6.37 2.84
C ALA A 72 -7.58 -6.94 1.45
N ALA A 73 -7.02 -6.36 0.39
CA ALA A 73 -7.19 -6.85 -0.99
C ALA A 73 -6.69 -8.30 -1.15
N SER A 74 -5.51 -8.60 -0.62
CA SER A 74 -4.94 -9.95 -0.60
C SER A 74 -5.84 -10.94 0.16
N HIS A 75 -6.40 -10.52 1.30
CA HIS A 75 -7.29 -11.36 2.10
C HIS A 75 -8.60 -11.68 1.38
N ILE A 76 -9.19 -10.69 0.70
CA ILE A 76 -10.39 -10.87 -0.13
C ILE A 76 -10.10 -11.90 -1.22
N GLY A 77 -9.02 -11.72 -2.00
CA GLY A 77 -8.66 -12.63 -3.09
C GLY A 77 -8.49 -14.08 -2.60
N LYS A 78 -7.73 -14.28 -1.52
CA LYS A 78 -7.54 -15.60 -0.91
C LYS A 78 -8.84 -16.26 -0.46
N THR A 79 -9.76 -15.46 0.08
CA THR A 79 -11.06 -15.96 0.56
C THR A 79 -11.92 -16.43 -0.60
N PHE A 80 -12.01 -15.63 -1.67
CA PHE A 80 -12.76 -16.02 -2.88
C PHE A 80 -12.17 -17.28 -3.52
N THR A 81 -10.86 -17.34 -3.76
CA THR A 81 -10.21 -18.54 -4.31
C THR A 81 -10.45 -19.77 -3.44
N LYS A 82 -10.43 -19.62 -2.11
CA LYS A 82 -10.70 -20.73 -1.19
C LYS A 82 -12.15 -21.21 -1.30
N VAL A 83 -13.10 -20.29 -1.33
CA VAL A 83 -14.54 -20.63 -1.45
C VAL A 83 -14.82 -21.29 -2.80
N ASP A 84 -14.28 -20.75 -3.90
CA ASP A 84 -14.43 -21.34 -5.24
C ASP A 84 -13.87 -22.76 -5.30
N GLY A 85 -12.71 -23.00 -4.67
CA GLY A 85 -12.11 -24.34 -4.58
C GLY A 85 -12.97 -25.34 -3.80
N LEU A 86 -13.63 -24.90 -2.72
CA LEU A 86 -14.56 -25.74 -1.96
C LEU A 86 -15.80 -26.10 -2.79
N ILE A 87 -16.39 -25.11 -3.48
CA ILE A 87 -17.54 -25.33 -4.36
C ILE A 87 -17.19 -26.27 -5.52
N ALA A 88 -16.02 -26.07 -6.14
CA ALA A 88 -15.55 -26.94 -7.22
C ALA A 88 -15.31 -28.39 -6.76
N ALA A 89 -14.88 -28.60 -5.51
CA ALA A 89 -14.70 -29.93 -4.94
C ALA A 89 -16.04 -30.60 -4.58
N GLU A 90 -17.09 -29.83 -4.31
CA GLU A 90 -18.43 -30.31 -3.94
C GLU A 90 -19.36 -30.49 -5.14
N LEU A 91 -19.06 -29.89 -6.29
CA LEU A 91 -19.77 -30.13 -7.54
C LEU A 91 -19.52 -31.58 -8.02
N PRO A 92 -20.55 -32.44 -8.09
CA PRO A 92 -20.39 -33.78 -8.63
C PRO A 92 -19.99 -33.67 -10.09
N GLY A 93 -18.82 -34.20 -10.44
CA GLY A 93 -18.33 -34.23 -11.81
C GLY A 93 -19.36 -34.88 -12.72
N ASP A 94 -19.90 -34.12 -13.66
CA ASP A 94 -20.71 -34.62 -14.78
C ASP A 94 -19.88 -35.70 -15.49
N LYS A 95 -20.37 -36.94 -15.43
CA LYS A 95 -19.88 -38.07 -16.22
C LYS A 95 -20.71 -38.20 -17.49
#